data_AF-A0A5B0BI59-F1
#
_entry.id   AF-A0A5B0BI59-F1
#
_cell.length_a   1.000
_cell.length_b   1.000
_cell.length_c   1.000
_cell.angle_alpha   90.00
_cell.angle_beta   90.00
_cell.angle_gamma   90.00
#
_symmetry.space_group_name_H-M   'P 1'
#
loop_
_entity.id
_entity.type
_entity.pdbx_description
1 polymer ?
#
loop_
_entity_poly.entity_id
_entity_poly.type
_entity_poly.pdbx_seq_one_letter_code
_entity_poly.pdbx_strand_id
1 'polypeptide(L)'
;MSHKRIPKRKAVIAAGSVVALGAAALILPNAMASQNGATEGAAPRTLKAADASDLASQLAEQLGEAFAGAYYDTGKQQLIINVVGDDNAIVLAQKAGAVARQVDNSTAELKAASQTLKAKATVPGTAWSVDPRTNKIQVTADSTVTGAKWDKVESTVDSLGPGVATIKKSAGEFKTFVEGGDAIFGGGARCSLGFNVVAEDGAPAFLTAGHCGVAAAEWSDAQNGAPIGTVEAATFPGDGDFALVTYDDPATEAPSTVNTGEQSVEILQAAEAAVGEAVIRMGSTTGLNDGEVTGLDATVNYPEGTVTGLIQTNVCAEPGDSGGSLFTADGSAIGLTSGGSGDCTIGGETFFQPVTTALAAVGATLGDAGAGAGDAGAGAGEEAGAGEEAGAGDEAGAGGDAVGGEEAGAGGDAVGGEEAGGEEQVGGHGDQAGEVGEAGDGHGR
;
A
#
# COMPACT_ATOMS: atom_id res chain seq x y z
N MET A 1 1.82 -77.53 -0.22
CA MET A 1 2.88 -77.10 0.73
C MET A 1 4.22 -77.34 0.06
N SER A 2 4.90 -76.26 -0.33
CA SER A 2 6.07 -76.31 -1.22
C SER A 2 7.36 -76.46 -0.42
N HIS A 3 8.16 -77.47 -0.74
CA HIS A 3 9.52 -77.66 -0.25
C HIS A 3 10.53 -77.26 -1.34
N LYS A 4 11.56 -76.48 -0.97
CA LYS A 4 12.86 -76.42 -1.67
C LYS A 4 13.89 -75.81 -0.69
N ARG A 5 14.71 -76.61 0.00
CA ARG A 5 16.02 -77.20 -0.38
C ARG A 5 17.10 -76.18 -0.75
N ILE A 6 18.05 -76.00 0.16
CA ILE A 6 19.41 -75.45 -0.02
C ILE A 6 20.27 -76.48 -0.79
N PRO A 7 21.33 -76.06 -1.51
CA PRO A 7 22.65 -76.52 -1.07
C PRO A 7 23.80 -75.49 -1.19
N LYS A 8 24.75 -75.65 -0.27
CA LYS A 8 26.05 -75.01 -0.10
C LYS A 8 27.09 -75.53 -1.12
N ARG A 9 28.12 -74.72 -1.42
CA ARG A 9 29.57 -75.07 -1.63
C ARG A 9 30.26 -73.92 -2.41
N LYS A 10 31.55 -73.57 -2.32
CA LYS A 10 32.71 -73.78 -1.41
C LYS A 10 33.87 -72.99 -2.07
N ALA A 11 34.82 -72.48 -1.25
CA ALA A 11 36.26 -72.20 -1.51
C ALA A 11 36.62 -71.19 -2.63
N VAL A 12 37.27 -70.04 -2.37
CA VAL A 12 38.66 -69.75 -1.89
C VAL A 12 39.77 -70.25 -2.82
N ILE A 13 40.61 -69.30 -3.27
CA ILE A 13 42.03 -69.30 -3.72
C ILE A 13 42.16 -68.25 -4.85
N ALA A 14 43.18 -67.42 -5.04
CA ALA A 14 44.19 -66.71 -4.26
C ALA A 14 45.02 -65.89 -5.28
N ALA A 15 45.70 -64.85 -4.79
CA ALA A 15 46.96 -64.26 -5.30
C ALA A 15 46.94 -63.28 -6.49
N GLY A 16 47.57 -62.12 -6.25
CA GLY A 16 47.93 -61.10 -7.25
C GLY A 16 48.45 -59.81 -6.61
N SER A 17 49.63 -59.86 -5.97
CA SER A 17 50.43 -58.75 -5.43
C SER A 17 50.84 -57.74 -6.55
N VAL A 18 51.04 -56.43 -6.34
CA VAL A 18 52.30 -55.77 -5.91
C VAL A 18 52.14 -54.22 -5.95
N VAL A 19 52.44 -53.56 -4.81
CA VAL A 19 53.22 -52.31 -4.55
C VAL A 19 52.97 -51.01 -5.34
N ALA A 20 52.66 -49.92 -4.62
CA ALA A 20 53.45 -48.67 -4.61
C ALA A 20 53.07 -47.74 -3.43
N LEU A 21 54.07 -47.45 -2.58
CA LEU A 21 54.08 -46.39 -1.58
C LEU A 21 54.30 -45.02 -2.25
N GLY A 22 53.68 -43.96 -1.71
CA GLY A 22 54.30 -42.63 -1.67
C GLY A 22 53.59 -41.46 -2.35
N ALA A 23 52.99 -40.62 -1.50
CA ALA A 23 52.94 -39.15 -1.54
C ALA A 23 52.23 -38.40 -2.68
N ALA A 24 51.09 -37.77 -2.35
CA ALA A 24 50.92 -36.32 -2.45
C ALA A 24 49.69 -35.89 -1.63
N ALA A 25 49.91 -35.07 -0.60
CA ALA A 25 48.87 -34.34 0.11
C ALA A 25 48.30 -33.24 -0.79
N LEU A 26 46.98 -33.03 -0.78
CA LEU A 26 46.29 -31.76 -1.06
C LEU A 26 44.80 -31.86 -0.68
N ILE A 27 44.51 -31.42 0.54
CA ILE A 27 43.34 -30.67 1.04
C ILE A 27 41.94 -31.09 0.54
N LEU A 28 41.21 -31.78 1.41
CA LEU A 28 39.75 -31.63 1.58
C LEU A 28 39.52 -31.01 2.97
N PRO A 29 38.53 -30.11 3.13
CA PRO A 29 37.73 -30.15 4.33
C PRO A 29 36.27 -30.32 3.91
N ASN A 30 35.69 -31.45 4.31
CA ASN A 30 34.33 -31.56 4.87
C ASN A 30 34.07 -33.04 5.17
N ALA A 31 34.82 -33.56 6.14
CA ALA A 31 34.47 -34.77 6.87
C ALA A 31 34.20 -34.33 8.32
N MET A 32 32.94 -34.07 8.65
CA MET A 32 32.52 -33.91 10.04
C MET A 32 32.50 -35.28 10.69
N ALA A 33 33.57 -35.60 11.40
CA ALA A 33 33.62 -36.67 12.37
C ALA A 33 32.80 -36.23 13.60
N SER A 34 31.66 -36.89 13.83
CA SER A 34 30.95 -36.82 15.10
C SER A 34 31.81 -37.51 16.17
N GLN A 35 32.46 -36.72 17.03
CA GLN A 35 32.98 -37.21 18.30
C GLN A 35 31.85 -37.12 19.33
N ASN A 36 31.55 -38.26 19.94
CA ASN A 36 30.76 -38.33 21.15
C ASN A 36 31.50 -37.63 22.31
N GLY A 37 30.94 -36.51 22.76
CA GLY A 37 31.18 -35.89 24.05
C GLY A 37 29.90 -35.16 24.44
N ALA A 38 29.17 -35.69 25.42
CA ALA A 38 27.95 -35.08 25.92
C ALA A 38 28.25 -33.82 26.75
N THR A 39 27.25 -32.93 26.79
CA THR A 39 27.00 -31.86 27.76
C THR A 39 27.96 -30.66 27.80
N GLU A 40 27.76 -29.70 26.89
CA GLU A 40 27.82 -28.25 27.17
C GLU A 40 27.08 -27.54 26.02
N GLY A 41 26.15 -26.64 26.35
CA GLY A 41 25.26 -25.99 25.37
C GLY A 41 26.05 -25.26 24.29
N ALA A 42 25.82 -25.61 23.02
CA ALA A 42 26.43 -24.90 21.90
C ALA A 42 26.12 -23.40 22.00
N ALA A 43 27.13 -22.56 21.83
CA ALA A 43 26.94 -21.11 21.85
C ALA A 43 25.87 -20.70 20.81
N PRO A 44 25.00 -19.72 21.13
CA PRO A 44 23.97 -19.28 20.20
C PRO A 44 24.57 -18.81 18.88
N ARG A 45 23.93 -19.17 17.76
CA ARG A 45 24.43 -18.88 16.42
C ARG A 45 24.02 -17.47 16.02
N THR A 46 24.92 -16.76 15.35
CA THR A 46 24.58 -15.52 14.64
C THR A 46 23.88 -15.86 13.33
N LEU A 47 22.78 -15.21 13.02
CA LEU A 47 21.90 -15.49 11.88
C LEU A 47 21.56 -14.18 11.16
N LYS A 48 21.23 -14.24 9.87
CA LYS A 48 20.50 -13.12 9.22
C LYS A 48 19.05 -13.15 9.68
N ALA A 49 18.36 -12.01 9.60
CA ALA A 49 16.96 -11.91 10.02
C ALA A 49 16.03 -12.89 9.28
N ALA A 50 16.23 -13.08 7.98
CA ALA A 50 15.47 -14.05 7.17
C ALA A 50 15.66 -15.50 7.69
N ASP A 51 16.92 -15.92 7.86
CA ASP A 51 17.25 -17.26 8.37
C ASP A 51 16.70 -17.51 9.79
N ALA A 52 16.60 -16.45 10.61
CA ALA A 52 16.03 -16.52 11.95
C ALA A 52 14.52 -16.80 11.93
N SER A 53 13.79 -16.26 10.94
CA SER A 53 12.36 -16.52 10.77
C SER A 53 12.07 -17.98 10.41
N ASP A 54 12.83 -18.53 9.46
CA ASP A 54 12.71 -19.93 9.04
C ASP A 54 13.00 -20.88 10.21
N LEU A 55 14.07 -20.62 10.96
CA LEU A 55 14.44 -21.41 12.13
C LEU A 55 13.39 -21.31 13.25
N ALA A 56 12.80 -20.13 13.47
CA ALA A 56 11.75 -19.93 14.45
C ALA A 56 10.52 -20.79 14.13
N SER A 57 10.13 -20.86 12.86
CA SER A 57 8.98 -21.66 12.41
C SER A 57 9.22 -23.16 12.62
N GLN A 58 10.40 -23.67 12.27
CA GLN A 58 10.78 -25.06 12.51
C GLN A 58 10.80 -25.40 13.99
N LEU A 59 11.33 -24.51 14.83
CA LEU A 59 11.37 -24.72 16.28
C LEU A 59 9.98 -24.65 16.90
N ALA A 60 9.08 -23.79 16.42
CA ALA A 60 7.70 -23.74 16.87
C ALA A 60 6.98 -25.09 16.67
N GLU A 61 7.17 -25.73 15.51
CA GLU A 61 6.60 -27.06 15.24
C GLU A 61 7.18 -28.14 16.15
N GLN A 62 8.50 -28.14 16.37
CA GLN A 62 9.17 -29.16 17.18
C GLN A 62 8.89 -29.01 18.69
N LEU A 63 8.78 -27.77 19.16
CA LEU A 63 8.54 -27.46 20.58
C LEU A 63 7.06 -27.61 20.95
N GLY A 64 6.14 -27.49 19.99
CA GLY A 64 4.71 -27.66 20.21
C GLY A 64 4.19 -26.73 21.31
N GLU A 65 3.51 -27.28 22.31
CA GLU A 65 2.93 -26.50 23.43
C GLU A 65 3.98 -25.77 24.28
N ALA A 66 5.24 -26.21 24.24
CA ALA A 66 6.33 -25.52 24.95
C ALA A 66 6.74 -24.22 24.27
N PHE A 67 6.34 -23.96 23.01
CA PHE A 67 6.66 -22.73 22.29
C PHE A 67 5.79 -21.54 22.75
N ALA A 68 6.42 -20.42 23.10
CA ALA A 68 5.76 -19.21 23.62
C ALA A 68 6.15 -17.93 22.84
N GLY A 69 6.47 -18.09 21.56
CA GLY A 69 6.84 -17.01 20.65
C GLY A 69 8.35 -16.90 20.41
N ALA A 70 8.72 -16.06 19.45
CA ALA A 70 10.10 -15.86 19.05
C ALA A 70 10.35 -14.38 18.70
N TYR A 71 11.59 -13.93 18.84
CA TYR A 71 12.01 -12.64 18.32
C TYR A 71 13.49 -12.65 17.93
N TYR A 72 13.86 -11.77 17.00
CA TYR A 72 15.24 -11.58 16.59
C TYR A 72 15.87 -10.39 17.35
N ASP A 73 17.03 -10.64 17.96
CA ASP A 73 17.88 -9.62 18.57
C ASP A 73 18.89 -9.13 17.52
N THR A 74 18.60 -7.98 16.91
CA THR A 74 19.45 -7.40 15.87
C THR A 74 20.84 -7.03 16.37
N GLY A 75 20.97 -6.59 17.63
CA GLY A 75 22.25 -6.19 18.20
C GLY A 75 23.22 -7.36 18.38
N LYS A 76 22.67 -8.56 18.63
CA LYS A 76 23.45 -9.80 18.75
C LYS A 76 23.36 -10.70 17.52
N GLN A 77 22.53 -10.34 16.54
CA GLN A 77 22.17 -11.14 15.38
C GLN A 77 21.69 -12.55 15.77
N GLN A 78 20.88 -12.66 16.82
CA GLN A 78 20.48 -13.94 17.42
C GLN A 78 18.98 -14.14 17.41
N LEU A 79 18.54 -15.37 17.16
CA LEU A 79 17.16 -15.79 17.36
C LEU A 79 16.93 -16.12 18.84
N ILE A 80 15.93 -15.49 19.44
CA ILE A 80 15.46 -15.79 20.79
C ILE A 80 14.14 -16.55 20.69
N ILE A 81 14.05 -17.71 21.35
CA ILE A 81 12.86 -18.55 21.42
C ILE A 81 12.35 -18.53 22.86
N ASN A 82 11.13 -18.06 23.04
CA ASN A 82 10.46 -18.18 24.32
C ASN A 82 9.92 -19.59 24.48
N VAL A 83 10.16 -20.17 25.65
CA VAL A 83 9.64 -21.49 26.01
C VAL A 83 8.96 -21.48 27.37
N VAL A 84 7.94 -22.31 27.52
CA VAL A 84 7.27 -22.63 28.78
C VAL A 84 7.50 -24.10 29.14
N GLY A 85 7.42 -24.44 30.43
CA GLY A 85 7.56 -25.82 30.90
C GLY A 85 9.02 -26.26 31.06
N ASP A 86 9.28 -27.55 30.80
CA ASP A 86 10.49 -28.27 31.24
C ASP A 86 11.77 -27.95 30.43
N ASP A 87 12.93 -28.21 31.06
CA ASP A 87 14.28 -27.95 30.54
C ASP A 87 14.57 -28.58 29.16
N ASN A 88 13.82 -29.61 28.74
CA ASN A 88 13.98 -30.24 27.42
C ASN A 88 13.72 -29.27 26.25
N ALA A 89 12.76 -28.36 26.41
CA ALA A 89 12.46 -27.33 25.40
C ALA A 89 13.62 -26.34 25.24
N ILE A 90 14.25 -25.98 26.36
CA ILE A 90 15.45 -25.13 26.41
C ILE A 90 16.60 -25.81 25.66
N VAL A 91 16.88 -27.08 25.96
CA VAL A 91 17.95 -27.85 25.32
C VAL A 91 17.71 -27.98 23.82
N LEU A 92 16.47 -28.21 23.38
CA LEU A 92 16.14 -28.33 21.96
C LEU A 92 16.41 -27.02 21.19
N ALA A 93 15.94 -25.88 21.71
CA ALA A 93 16.18 -24.58 21.10
C ALA A 93 17.68 -24.20 21.08
N GLN A 94 18.41 -24.46 22.17
CA GLN A 94 19.86 -24.23 22.24
C GLN A 94 20.63 -25.11 21.24
N LYS A 95 20.27 -26.39 21.11
CA LYS A 95 20.89 -27.31 20.15
C LYS A 95 20.66 -26.85 18.70
N ALA A 96 19.53 -26.24 18.42
CA ALA A 96 19.24 -25.64 17.12
C ALA A 96 20.00 -24.32 16.88
N GLY A 97 20.68 -23.79 17.90
CA GLY A 97 21.49 -22.57 17.84
C GLY A 97 20.72 -21.29 18.17
N ALA A 98 19.51 -21.40 18.70
CA ALA A 98 18.74 -20.28 19.24
C ALA A 98 19.06 -20.04 20.72
N VAL A 99 18.82 -18.82 21.20
CA VAL A 99 18.81 -18.53 22.63
C VAL A 99 17.43 -18.90 23.16
N ALA A 100 17.37 -19.91 24.03
CA ALA A 100 16.14 -20.24 24.74
C ALA A 100 15.94 -19.26 25.91
N ARG A 101 14.73 -18.71 26.03
CA ARG A 101 14.31 -17.88 27.16
C ARG A 101 13.06 -18.49 27.78
N GLN A 102 13.15 -18.87 29.05
CA GLN A 102 11.98 -19.32 29.78
C GLN A 102 11.08 -18.12 30.09
N VAL A 103 9.78 -18.27 29.89
CA VAL A 103 8.78 -17.23 30.10
C VAL A 103 7.57 -17.78 30.86
N ASP A 104 6.73 -16.89 31.38
CA ASP A 104 5.62 -17.28 32.26
C ASP A 104 4.34 -17.63 31.48
N ASN A 105 4.05 -16.88 30.40
CA ASN A 105 2.82 -17.05 29.63
C ASN A 105 3.05 -17.94 28.40
N SER A 106 2.28 -19.01 28.30
CA SER A 106 2.21 -19.86 27.11
C SER A 106 1.46 -19.19 25.96
N THR A 107 1.66 -19.71 24.74
CA THR A 107 0.89 -19.27 23.57
C THR A 107 -0.63 -19.48 23.78
N ALA A 108 -1.02 -20.55 24.47
CA ALA A 108 -2.42 -20.83 24.77
C ALA A 108 -3.04 -19.80 25.73
N GLU A 109 -2.32 -19.41 26.78
CA GLU A 109 -2.76 -18.38 27.74
C GLU A 109 -2.88 -17.00 27.08
N LEU A 110 -1.88 -16.59 26.29
CA LEU A 110 -1.92 -15.32 25.56
C LEU A 110 -3.05 -15.30 24.51
N LYS A 111 -3.36 -16.44 23.89
CA LYS A 111 -4.50 -16.57 22.98
C LYS A 111 -5.84 -16.45 23.72
N ALA A 112 -5.99 -17.09 24.87
CA ALA A 112 -7.20 -16.98 25.70
C ALA A 112 -7.40 -15.55 26.23
N ALA A 113 -6.32 -14.89 26.64
CA ALA A 113 -6.32 -13.48 27.04
C ALA A 113 -6.73 -12.56 25.87
N SER A 114 -6.20 -12.79 24.67
CA SER A 114 -6.59 -12.05 23.46
C SER A 114 -8.08 -12.23 23.11
N GLN A 115 -8.64 -13.43 23.33
CA GLN A 115 -10.07 -13.68 23.16
C GLN A 115 -10.92 -12.92 24.20
N THR A 116 -10.43 -12.80 25.42
CA THR A 116 -11.08 -12.01 26.48
C THR A 116 -11.08 -10.52 26.14
N LEU A 117 -9.96 -9.98 25.64
CA LEU A 117 -9.87 -8.61 25.14
C LEU A 117 -10.85 -8.37 23.98
N LYS A 118 -10.90 -9.30 23.01
CA LYS A 118 -11.88 -9.22 21.92
C LYS A 118 -13.32 -9.19 22.41
N ALA A 119 -13.66 -10.01 23.41
CA ALA A 119 -15.02 -10.08 23.93
C ALA A 119 -15.42 -8.86 24.78
N LYS A 120 -14.48 -8.27 25.53
CA LYS A 120 -14.77 -7.30 26.59
C LYS A 120 -14.19 -5.90 26.38
N ALA A 121 -13.14 -5.76 25.58
CA ALA A 121 -12.39 -4.50 25.37
C ALA A 121 -12.37 -4.04 23.91
N THR A 122 -13.21 -4.59 23.03
CA THR A 122 -13.41 -4.02 21.69
C THR A 122 -14.09 -2.65 21.82
N VAL A 123 -13.26 -1.60 21.76
CA VAL A 123 -13.65 -0.18 21.80
C VAL A 123 -12.97 0.51 20.62
N PRO A 124 -13.67 1.34 19.81
CA PRO A 124 -13.01 2.13 18.77
C PRO A 124 -11.82 2.91 19.34
N GLY A 125 -10.69 2.87 18.63
CA GLY A 125 -9.42 3.42 19.10
C GLY A 125 -8.58 2.49 19.96
N THR A 126 -8.84 1.17 19.97
CA THR A 126 -8.01 0.17 20.67
C THR A 126 -7.45 -0.89 19.73
N ALA A 127 -6.24 -1.35 20.03
CA ALA A 127 -5.54 -2.42 19.33
C ALA A 127 -4.75 -3.26 20.35
N TRP A 128 -4.48 -4.51 20.04
CA TRP A 128 -3.59 -5.33 20.87
C TRP A 128 -2.82 -6.36 20.07
N SER A 129 -1.59 -6.63 20.51
CA SER A 129 -0.70 -7.63 19.93
C SER A 129 0.07 -8.37 21.02
N VAL A 130 0.52 -9.59 20.72
CA VAL A 130 1.46 -10.30 21.59
C VAL A 130 2.86 -9.76 21.34
N ASP A 131 3.51 -9.28 22.40
CA ASP A 131 4.91 -8.89 22.37
C ASP A 131 5.79 -10.05 22.88
N PRO A 132 6.50 -10.76 21.98
CA PRO A 132 7.39 -11.85 22.38
C PRO A 132 8.59 -11.35 23.19
N ARG A 133 8.95 -10.07 23.20
CA ARG A 133 10.06 -9.56 24.04
C ARG A 133 9.66 -9.42 25.49
N THR A 134 8.44 -9.03 25.79
CA THR A 134 7.94 -8.96 27.16
C THR A 134 7.16 -10.20 27.60
N ASN A 135 6.79 -11.08 26.64
CA ASN A 135 5.89 -12.23 26.82
C ASN A 135 4.52 -11.81 27.39
N LYS A 136 3.99 -10.69 26.89
CA LYS A 136 2.71 -10.12 27.30
C LYS A 136 1.91 -9.66 26.09
N ILE A 137 0.62 -9.42 26.28
CA ILE A 137 -0.17 -8.64 25.32
C ILE A 137 0.10 -7.16 25.56
N GLN A 138 0.48 -6.43 24.53
CA GLN A 138 0.49 -4.97 24.53
C GLN A 138 -0.85 -4.48 23.99
N VAL A 139 -1.68 -3.93 24.87
CA VAL A 139 -2.87 -3.17 24.49
C VAL A 139 -2.45 -1.71 24.25
N THR A 140 -2.86 -1.16 23.13
CA THR A 140 -2.68 0.25 22.79
C THR A 140 -4.06 0.88 22.64
N ALA A 141 -4.27 1.99 23.34
CA ALA A 141 -5.47 2.80 23.21
C ALA A 141 -5.07 4.18 22.72
N ASP A 142 -5.76 4.70 21.72
CA ASP A 142 -5.47 5.96 21.08
C ASP A 142 -5.95 7.17 21.91
N SER A 143 -5.80 8.38 21.38
CA SER A 143 -6.17 9.62 22.08
C SER A 143 -7.68 9.75 22.35
N THR A 144 -8.54 9.10 21.56
CA THR A 144 -10.01 9.14 21.67
C THR A 144 -10.56 8.26 22.79
N VAL A 145 -9.78 7.26 23.23
CA VAL A 145 -10.15 6.36 24.31
C VAL A 145 -9.96 7.06 25.66
N THR A 146 -11.04 7.66 26.16
CA THR A 146 -11.08 8.46 27.39
C THR A 146 -12.29 8.10 28.27
N GLY A 147 -12.26 8.51 29.55
CA GLY A 147 -13.36 8.30 30.50
C GLY A 147 -13.80 6.84 30.60
N ALA A 148 -15.11 6.59 30.53
CA ALA A 148 -15.67 5.24 30.64
C ALA A 148 -15.13 4.23 29.59
N LYS A 149 -14.69 4.70 28.41
CA LYS A 149 -14.03 3.84 27.41
C LYS A 149 -12.68 3.36 27.93
N TRP A 150 -11.89 4.26 28.52
CA TRP A 150 -10.61 3.95 29.13
C TRP A 150 -10.78 2.99 30.31
N ASP A 151 -11.70 3.29 31.24
CA ASP A 151 -11.96 2.46 32.42
C ASP A 151 -12.35 1.02 32.06
N LYS A 152 -13.10 0.85 30.95
CA LYS A 152 -13.47 -0.47 30.41
C LYS A 152 -12.26 -1.24 29.89
N VAL A 153 -11.35 -0.59 29.18
CA VAL A 153 -10.14 -1.24 28.65
C VAL A 153 -9.20 -1.61 29.80
N GLU A 154 -8.97 -0.67 30.72
CA GLU A 154 -8.12 -0.85 31.90
C GLU A 154 -8.62 -1.98 32.79
N SER A 155 -9.90 -1.97 33.19
CA SER A 155 -10.49 -3.05 34.00
C SER A 155 -10.48 -4.42 33.31
N THR A 156 -10.60 -4.45 31.97
CA THR A 156 -10.48 -5.71 31.22
C THR A 156 -9.04 -6.22 31.28
N VAL A 157 -8.05 -5.36 31.07
CA VAL A 157 -6.61 -5.71 31.18
C VAL A 157 -6.28 -6.22 32.57
N ASP A 158 -6.74 -5.54 33.63
CA ASP A 158 -6.54 -5.96 35.02
C ASP A 158 -7.15 -7.34 35.31
N SER A 159 -8.32 -7.64 34.70
CA SER A 159 -9.00 -8.92 34.89
C SER A 159 -8.26 -10.12 34.30
N LEU A 160 -7.28 -9.89 33.41
CA LEU A 160 -6.44 -10.96 32.85
C LEU A 160 -5.39 -11.46 33.85
N GLY A 161 -5.13 -10.69 34.91
CA GLY A 161 -4.14 -11.01 35.93
C GLY A 161 -2.78 -10.35 35.70
N PRO A 162 -1.96 -10.27 36.76
CA PRO A 162 -0.68 -9.60 36.70
C PRO A 162 0.26 -10.31 35.71
N GLY A 163 0.92 -9.54 34.86
CA GLY A 163 1.94 -10.08 33.95
C GLY A 163 1.42 -10.70 32.66
N VAL A 164 0.11 -10.66 32.37
CA VAL A 164 -0.46 -11.17 31.11
C VAL A 164 -0.54 -10.10 30.03
N ALA A 165 -0.96 -8.89 30.40
CA ALA A 165 -1.13 -7.77 29.48
C ALA A 165 -0.63 -6.46 30.09
N THR A 166 -0.31 -5.50 29.24
CA THR A 166 0.00 -4.12 29.60
C THR A 166 -0.78 -3.19 28.69
N ILE A 167 -1.22 -2.05 29.23
CA ILE A 167 -1.91 -1.01 28.46
C ILE A 167 -0.96 0.18 28.28
N LYS A 168 -0.92 0.74 27.07
CA LYS A 168 -0.27 2.01 26.78
C LYS A 168 -1.22 2.94 26.05
N LYS A 169 -1.05 4.24 26.26
CA LYS A 169 -1.77 5.27 25.52
C LYS A 169 -0.92 5.75 24.33
N SER A 170 -1.51 5.80 23.15
CA SER A 170 -0.94 6.47 21.98
C SER A 170 -1.31 7.96 22.02
N ALA A 171 -0.45 8.80 21.45
CA ALA A 171 -0.70 10.24 21.37
C ALA A 171 -1.68 10.62 20.23
N GLY A 172 -1.72 9.84 19.14
CA GLY A 172 -2.61 10.03 18.00
C GLY A 172 -3.88 9.18 18.08
N GLU A 173 -4.80 9.38 17.13
CA GLU A 173 -6.00 8.58 16.87
C GLU A 173 -5.70 7.44 15.89
N PHE A 174 -6.31 6.26 16.07
CA PHE A 174 -6.25 5.20 15.08
C PHE A 174 -7.19 5.54 13.93
N LYS A 175 -6.61 5.87 12.78
CA LYS A 175 -7.31 6.08 11.52
C LYS A 175 -7.01 4.95 10.55
N THR A 176 -7.98 4.61 9.72
CA THR A 176 -7.71 3.92 8.46
C THR A 176 -6.98 4.89 7.55
N PHE A 177 -5.88 4.45 6.94
CA PHE A 177 -5.21 5.26 5.94
C PHE A 177 -5.90 5.03 4.60
N VAL A 178 -6.00 6.09 3.78
CA VAL A 178 -6.38 5.94 2.38
C VAL A 178 -5.14 5.50 1.59
N GLU A 179 -5.29 4.40 0.87
CA GLU A 179 -4.28 3.83 -0.03
C GLU A 179 -4.72 4.06 -1.47
N GLY A 180 -3.81 3.82 -2.42
CA GLY A 180 -4.15 3.88 -3.84
C GLY A 180 -5.36 3.01 -4.14
N GLY A 181 -6.33 3.57 -4.87
CA GLY A 181 -7.59 2.93 -5.21
C GLY A 181 -8.76 3.22 -4.27
N ASP A 182 -8.52 3.73 -3.06
CA ASP A 182 -9.59 4.02 -2.09
C ASP A 182 -10.47 5.20 -2.51
N ALA A 183 -11.70 5.21 -2.03
CA ALA A 183 -12.64 6.29 -2.31
C ALA A 183 -12.26 7.59 -1.60
N ILE A 184 -12.31 8.70 -2.32
CA ILE A 184 -12.28 10.05 -1.76
C ILE A 184 -13.52 10.82 -2.17
N PHE A 185 -13.99 11.73 -1.30
CA PHE A 185 -15.24 12.47 -1.47
C PHE A 185 -15.03 13.97 -1.26
N GLY A 186 -15.52 14.79 -2.19
CA GLY A 186 -15.36 16.24 -2.17
C GLY A 186 -16.32 16.92 -3.15
N GLY A 187 -16.88 18.07 -2.79
CA GLY A 187 -17.76 18.85 -3.69
C GLY A 187 -19.04 18.11 -4.16
N GLY A 188 -19.45 17.05 -3.46
CA GLY A 188 -20.54 16.16 -3.89
C GLY A 188 -20.14 15.10 -4.92
N ALA A 189 -18.87 15.06 -5.32
CA ALA A 189 -18.28 14.05 -6.18
C ALA A 189 -17.59 12.94 -5.38
N ARG A 190 -17.41 11.80 -6.04
CA ARG A 190 -16.57 10.68 -5.61
C ARG A 190 -15.46 10.52 -6.63
N CYS A 191 -14.23 10.44 -6.14
CA CYS A 191 -13.06 10.05 -6.92
C CYS A 191 -12.32 8.93 -6.19
N SER A 192 -11.18 8.53 -6.71
CA SER A 192 -10.27 7.58 -6.11
C SER A 192 -8.92 8.24 -5.83
N LEU A 193 -8.28 7.83 -4.73
CA LEU A 193 -6.89 8.16 -4.46
C LEU A 193 -6.00 7.37 -5.42
N GLY A 194 -4.98 8.02 -6.00
CA GLY A 194 -4.06 7.38 -6.93
C GLY A 194 -2.85 6.78 -6.23
N PHE A 195 -1.93 7.62 -5.75
CA PHE A 195 -0.73 7.17 -5.04
C PHE A 195 -0.42 8.13 -3.91
N ASN A 196 -0.10 7.60 -2.73
CA ASN A 196 0.53 8.39 -1.68
C ASN A 196 1.94 8.79 -2.13
N VAL A 197 2.28 10.05 -1.88
CA VAL A 197 3.53 10.70 -2.28
C VAL A 197 4.04 11.59 -1.14
N VAL A 198 5.28 12.01 -1.25
CA VAL A 198 5.87 13.06 -0.41
C VAL A 198 5.97 14.30 -1.29
N ALA A 199 5.34 15.39 -0.86
CA ALA A 199 5.39 16.68 -1.55
C ALA A 199 6.81 17.28 -1.48
N GLU A 200 7.07 18.33 -2.27
CA GLU A 200 8.39 18.97 -2.35
C GLU A 200 8.89 19.47 -0.98
N ASP A 201 7.98 19.93 -0.12
CA ASP A 201 8.28 20.42 1.23
C ASP A 201 8.40 19.31 2.30
N GLY A 202 8.24 18.04 1.88
CA GLY A 202 8.28 16.87 2.74
C GLY A 202 6.93 16.51 3.39
N ALA A 203 5.85 17.24 3.10
CA ALA A 203 4.54 16.92 3.62
C ALA A 203 4.00 15.61 3.01
N PRO A 204 3.29 14.78 3.80
CA PRO A 204 2.57 13.65 3.25
C PRO A 204 1.45 14.17 2.34
N ALA A 205 1.34 13.61 1.14
CA ALA A 205 0.35 13.98 0.16
C ALA A 205 -0.09 12.77 -0.66
N PHE A 206 -1.04 12.97 -1.58
CA PHE A 206 -1.43 11.98 -2.55
C PHE A 206 -1.77 12.60 -3.91
N LEU A 207 -1.59 11.82 -4.96
CA LEU A 207 -2.03 12.16 -6.31
C LEU A 207 -3.45 11.64 -6.57
N THR A 208 -4.23 12.42 -7.31
CA THR A 208 -5.53 12.01 -7.88
C THR A 208 -5.70 12.70 -9.24
N ALA A 209 -6.87 12.57 -9.89
CA ALA A 209 -7.13 13.23 -11.16
C ALA A 209 -7.31 14.75 -10.97
N GLY A 210 -6.88 15.51 -11.97
CA GLY A 210 -6.96 16.96 -12.00
C GLY A 210 -8.39 17.47 -12.01
N HIS A 211 -9.29 16.82 -12.77
CA HIS A 211 -10.71 17.14 -12.79
C HIS A 211 -11.38 16.94 -11.42
N CYS A 212 -10.86 16.03 -10.58
CA CYS A 212 -11.24 15.94 -9.17
C CYS A 212 -10.68 17.13 -8.40
N GLY A 213 -9.39 17.44 -8.56
CA GLY A 213 -8.76 18.59 -7.90
C GLY A 213 -9.42 19.95 -8.20
N VAL A 214 -9.96 20.17 -9.40
CA VAL A 214 -10.74 21.39 -9.73
C VAL A 214 -12.19 21.33 -9.26
N ALA A 215 -12.77 20.14 -9.04
CA ALA A 215 -14.15 19.99 -8.60
C ALA A 215 -14.35 20.34 -7.11
N ALA A 216 -13.32 20.14 -6.27
CA ALA A 216 -13.37 20.43 -4.85
C ALA A 216 -11.98 20.77 -4.29
N ALA A 217 -11.92 21.76 -3.39
CA ALA A 217 -10.68 22.18 -2.74
C ALA A 217 -10.24 21.24 -1.61
N GLU A 218 -11.17 20.48 -1.03
CA GLU A 218 -10.95 19.63 0.14
C GLU A 218 -11.58 18.25 -0.11
N TRP A 219 -10.90 17.20 0.34
CA TRP A 219 -11.28 15.80 0.12
C TRP A 219 -11.29 15.00 1.42
N SER A 220 -12.30 14.15 1.57
CA SER A 220 -12.49 13.23 2.71
C SER A 220 -12.33 11.77 2.27
N ASP A 221 -11.87 10.89 3.15
CA ASP A 221 -11.85 9.43 2.95
C ASP A 221 -13.22 8.76 3.18
N ALA A 222 -14.19 9.51 3.69
CA ALA A 222 -15.52 9.00 3.99
C ALA A 222 -16.61 9.88 3.36
N GLN A 223 -17.69 9.26 2.92
CA GLN A 223 -18.84 10.00 2.41
C GLN A 223 -19.46 10.85 3.54
N ASN A 224 -19.51 12.17 3.34
CA ASN A 224 -19.89 13.17 4.36
C ASN A 224 -18.94 13.22 5.58
N GLY A 225 -17.71 12.72 5.44
CA GLY A 225 -16.67 12.85 6.46
C GLY A 225 -16.07 14.25 6.51
N ALA A 226 -15.23 14.49 7.52
CA ALA A 226 -14.38 15.68 7.55
C ALA A 226 -13.27 15.57 6.48
N PRO A 227 -12.81 16.68 5.90
CA PRO A 227 -11.63 16.68 5.06
C PRO A 227 -10.41 16.07 5.75
N ILE A 228 -9.62 15.35 4.97
CA ILE A 228 -8.33 14.77 5.38
C ILE A 228 -7.16 15.40 4.61
N GLY A 229 -7.45 16.13 3.55
CA GLY A 229 -6.45 16.80 2.74
C GLY A 229 -7.04 17.90 1.85
N THR A 230 -6.16 18.81 1.48
CA THR A 230 -6.45 20.01 0.71
C THR A 230 -5.71 19.99 -0.62
N VAL A 231 -6.38 20.36 -1.70
CA VAL A 231 -5.78 20.44 -3.04
C VAL A 231 -4.75 21.57 -3.07
N GLU A 232 -3.50 21.22 -3.36
CA GLU A 232 -2.39 22.18 -3.47
C GLU A 232 -2.14 22.60 -4.92
N ALA A 233 -2.22 21.64 -5.84
CA ALA A 233 -2.09 21.87 -7.27
C ALA A 233 -3.05 20.98 -8.04
N ALA A 234 -3.62 21.48 -9.13
CA ALA A 234 -4.44 20.72 -10.06
C ALA A 234 -4.26 21.22 -11.49
N THR A 235 -4.14 20.29 -12.42
CA THR A 235 -4.07 20.55 -13.86
C THR A 235 -5.22 19.81 -14.53
N PHE A 236 -6.20 20.56 -15.04
CA PHE A 236 -7.27 20.05 -15.90
C PHE A 236 -8.09 21.23 -16.49
N PRO A 237 -8.43 21.23 -17.80
CA PRO A 237 -7.87 20.40 -18.87
C PRO A 237 -6.50 20.94 -19.33
N GLY A 238 -5.94 20.39 -20.42
CA GLY A 238 -4.73 20.90 -21.07
C GLY A 238 -3.57 19.91 -21.00
N ASP A 239 -2.48 20.31 -20.37
CA ASP A 239 -1.23 19.56 -20.32
C ASP A 239 -1.26 18.38 -19.31
N GLY A 240 -2.46 18.01 -18.85
CA GLY A 240 -2.66 16.81 -18.04
C GLY A 240 -4.00 16.77 -17.32
N ASP A 241 -4.18 15.69 -16.57
CA ASP A 241 -5.30 15.47 -15.65
C ASP A 241 -4.79 14.87 -14.33
N PHE A 242 -4.14 15.70 -13.51
CA PHE A 242 -3.63 15.32 -12.18
C PHE A 242 -3.84 16.43 -11.15
N ALA A 243 -3.92 16.03 -9.89
CA ALA A 243 -3.88 16.93 -8.75
C ALA A 243 -3.00 16.36 -7.63
N LEU A 244 -2.34 17.26 -6.90
CA LEU A 244 -1.68 16.98 -5.63
C LEU A 244 -2.60 17.44 -4.50
N VAL A 245 -2.89 16.53 -3.58
CA VAL A 245 -3.66 16.80 -2.37
C VAL A 245 -2.79 16.53 -1.17
N THR A 246 -2.54 17.54 -0.37
CA THR A 246 -1.67 17.45 0.81
C THR A 246 -2.52 17.11 2.02
N TYR A 247 -2.10 16.13 2.83
CA TYR A 247 -2.85 15.75 4.03
C TYR A 247 -2.81 16.88 5.06
N ASP A 248 -3.97 17.19 5.66
CA ASP A 248 -4.08 18.30 6.62
C ASP A 248 -3.36 18.00 7.95
N ASP A 249 -3.24 16.71 8.29
CA ASP A 249 -2.45 16.23 9.42
C ASP A 249 -1.02 15.89 8.97
N PRO A 250 0.00 16.69 9.35
CA PRO A 250 1.39 16.47 8.93
C PRO A 250 2.01 15.21 9.55
N ALA A 251 1.37 14.60 10.55
CA ALA A 251 1.79 13.33 11.13
C ALA A 251 1.17 12.11 10.42
N THR A 252 0.53 12.30 9.27
CA THR A 252 -0.06 11.21 8.50
C THR A 252 1.03 10.32 7.91
N GLU A 253 1.06 9.06 8.35
CA GLU A 253 1.87 8.01 7.74
C GLU A 253 1.16 7.51 6.48
N ALA A 254 1.64 7.94 5.31
CA ALA A 254 1.04 7.64 4.01
C ALA A 254 2.01 6.83 3.14
N PRO A 255 2.20 5.53 3.40
CA PRO A 255 3.03 4.70 2.54
C PRO A 255 2.42 4.62 1.14
N SER A 256 3.27 4.56 0.11
CA SER A 256 2.80 4.34 -1.26
C SER A 256 2.45 2.88 -1.45
N THR A 257 1.18 2.56 -1.19
CA THR A 257 0.58 1.25 -1.38
C THR A 257 -0.74 1.39 -2.14
N VAL A 258 -1.15 0.33 -2.83
CA VAL A 258 -2.47 0.22 -3.48
C VAL A 258 -3.27 -0.87 -2.80
N ASN A 259 -4.46 -0.53 -2.32
CA ASN A 259 -5.38 -1.47 -1.69
C ASN A 259 -6.20 -2.21 -2.76
N THR A 260 -5.91 -3.49 -3.01
CA THR A 260 -6.65 -4.29 -4.00
C THR A 260 -7.91 -4.93 -3.43
N GLY A 261 -8.31 -4.58 -2.20
CA GLY A 261 -9.42 -5.17 -1.45
C GLY A 261 -9.09 -6.50 -0.77
N GLU A 262 -8.19 -7.30 -1.35
CA GLU A 262 -7.72 -8.58 -0.77
C GLU A 262 -6.35 -8.44 -0.07
N GLN A 263 -5.51 -7.53 -0.56
CA GLN A 263 -4.15 -7.28 -0.11
C GLN A 263 -3.73 -5.85 -0.46
N SER A 264 -2.62 -5.41 0.12
CA SER A 264 -1.98 -4.14 -0.20
C SER A 264 -0.74 -4.42 -1.06
N VAL A 265 -0.62 -3.73 -2.20
CA VAL A 265 0.53 -3.83 -3.12
C VAL A 265 1.46 -2.65 -2.85
N GLU A 266 2.72 -2.93 -2.50
CA GLU A 266 3.73 -1.88 -2.36
C GLU A 266 4.07 -1.25 -3.70
N ILE A 267 4.11 0.09 -3.73
CA ILE A 267 4.52 0.87 -4.89
C ILE A 267 5.91 1.41 -4.64
N LEU A 268 6.86 0.92 -5.44
CA LEU A 268 8.29 1.08 -5.20
C LEU A 268 8.91 2.20 -6.03
N GLN A 269 8.34 2.48 -7.21
CA GLN A 269 8.86 3.45 -8.16
C GLN A 269 7.77 3.94 -9.12
N ALA A 270 8.01 5.09 -9.75
CA ALA A 270 7.25 5.50 -10.92
C ALA A 270 7.96 4.99 -12.17
N ALA A 271 7.20 4.57 -13.17
CA ALA A 271 7.74 4.11 -14.44
C ALA A 271 6.92 4.66 -15.62
N GLU A 272 7.59 4.81 -16.75
CA GLU A 272 6.94 5.13 -18.03
C GLU A 272 6.20 3.90 -18.55
N ALA A 273 4.99 4.10 -19.06
CA ALA A 273 4.21 3.05 -19.69
C ALA A 273 4.82 2.62 -21.04
N ALA A 274 4.67 1.34 -21.38
CA ALA A 274 5.00 0.82 -22.71
C ALA A 274 3.78 0.18 -23.38
N VAL A 275 3.60 0.39 -24.70
CA VAL A 275 2.52 -0.28 -25.44
C VAL A 275 2.70 -1.80 -25.39
N GLY A 276 1.62 -2.51 -25.04
CA GLY A 276 1.60 -3.96 -24.78
C GLY A 276 1.98 -4.35 -23.34
N GLU A 277 2.27 -3.39 -22.47
CA GLU A 277 2.51 -3.64 -21.06
C GLU A 277 1.21 -4.04 -20.35
N ALA A 278 1.28 -5.11 -19.57
CA ALA A 278 0.19 -5.54 -18.72
C ALA A 278 0.10 -4.63 -17.49
N VAL A 279 -1.08 -4.09 -17.24
CA VAL A 279 -1.34 -3.11 -16.20
C VAL A 279 -2.59 -3.47 -15.41
N ILE A 280 -2.60 -3.07 -14.15
CA ILE A 280 -3.68 -3.28 -13.19
C ILE A 280 -4.17 -1.91 -12.77
N ARG A 281 -5.48 -1.69 -12.81
CA ARG A 281 -6.14 -0.50 -12.29
C ARG A 281 -6.89 -0.84 -11.01
N MET A 282 -6.73 0.01 -9.99
CA MET A 282 -7.59 0.02 -8.82
C MET A 282 -8.36 1.33 -8.76
N GLY A 283 -9.66 1.25 -8.44
CA GLY A 283 -10.49 2.42 -8.22
C GLY A 283 -11.73 2.08 -7.43
N SER A 284 -12.32 3.12 -6.87
CA SER A 284 -13.29 2.98 -5.80
C SER A 284 -14.66 2.45 -6.27
N THR A 285 -15.01 2.61 -7.55
CA THR A 285 -16.30 2.19 -8.09
C THR A 285 -16.26 0.75 -8.59
N THR A 286 -15.31 0.42 -9.45
CA THR A 286 -15.26 -0.91 -10.10
C THR A 286 -14.24 -1.85 -9.50
N GLY A 287 -13.48 -1.41 -8.50
CA GLY A 287 -12.49 -2.24 -7.81
C GLY A 287 -11.26 -2.49 -8.67
N LEU A 288 -10.70 -3.69 -8.58
CA LEU A 288 -9.51 -4.12 -9.31
C LEU A 288 -9.88 -4.63 -10.70
N ASN A 289 -9.30 -4.06 -11.76
CA ASN A 289 -9.43 -4.54 -13.12
C ASN A 289 -8.08 -4.51 -13.84
N ASP A 290 -7.81 -5.49 -14.70
CA ASP A 290 -6.56 -5.59 -15.45
C ASP A 290 -6.77 -5.41 -16.96
N GLY A 291 -5.67 -5.22 -17.67
CA GLY A 291 -5.63 -5.06 -19.11
C GLY A 291 -4.23 -4.70 -19.59
N GLU A 292 -4.16 -4.03 -20.73
CA GLU A 292 -2.91 -3.69 -21.40
C GLU A 292 -2.93 -2.25 -21.89
N VAL A 293 -1.74 -1.65 -21.93
CA VAL A 293 -1.50 -0.37 -22.60
C VAL A 293 -1.61 -0.56 -24.11
N THR A 294 -2.51 0.18 -24.76
CA THR A 294 -2.77 0.10 -26.20
C THR A 294 -2.22 1.29 -26.97
N GLY A 295 -1.90 2.38 -26.29
CA GLY A 295 -1.34 3.59 -26.88
C GLY A 295 -0.71 4.52 -25.84
N LEU A 296 0.15 5.41 -26.32
CA LEU A 296 0.81 6.47 -25.53
C LEU A 296 0.59 7.81 -26.25
N ASP A 297 0.84 8.91 -25.54
CA ASP A 297 0.67 10.28 -26.05
C ASP A 297 -0.75 10.55 -26.60
N ALA A 298 -1.75 9.90 -26.02
CA ALA A 298 -3.13 10.06 -26.42
C ALA A 298 -3.62 11.48 -26.13
N THR A 299 -4.40 12.00 -27.06
CA THR A 299 -5.12 13.27 -26.92
C THR A 299 -6.60 12.99 -26.84
N VAL A 300 -7.23 13.40 -25.74
CA VAL A 300 -8.66 13.19 -25.48
C VAL A 300 -9.36 14.53 -25.41
N ASN A 301 -10.52 14.63 -26.06
CA ASN A 301 -11.32 15.86 -26.08
C ASN A 301 -12.55 15.66 -25.20
N TYR A 302 -12.44 16.01 -23.91
CA TYR A 302 -13.57 15.99 -22.97
C TYR A 302 -14.49 17.20 -23.20
N PRO A 303 -15.75 17.15 -22.72
CA PRO A 303 -16.65 18.32 -22.73
C PRO A 303 -16.05 19.57 -22.10
N GLU A 304 -15.19 19.40 -21.10
CA GLU A 304 -14.51 20.45 -20.35
C GLU A 304 -13.28 21.00 -21.09
N GLY A 305 -12.68 20.21 -21.98
CA GLY A 305 -11.55 20.62 -22.82
C GLY A 305 -10.66 19.46 -23.26
N THR A 306 -9.63 19.79 -24.03
CA THR A 306 -8.64 18.83 -24.54
C THR A 306 -7.58 18.52 -23.48
N VAL A 307 -7.27 17.24 -23.28
CA VAL A 307 -6.14 16.76 -22.48
C VAL A 307 -5.19 15.98 -23.38
N THR A 308 -3.89 16.18 -23.23
CA THR A 308 -2.84 15.56 -24.07
C THR A 308 -1.87 14.73 -23.23
N GLY A 309 -1.07 13.87 -23.88
CA GLY A 309 -0.01 13.11 -23.20
C GLY A 309 -0.52 11.93 -22.36
N LEU A 310 -1.72 11.43 -22.63
CA LEU A 310 -2.33 10.35 -21.84
C LEU A 310 -1.89 8.96 -22.31
N ILE A 311 -1.90 8.00 -21.40
CA ILE A 311 -1.77 6.57 -21.67
C ILE A 311 -3.16 6.05 -22.07
N GLN A 312 -3.25 5.31 -23.17
CA GLN A 312 -4.47 4.61 -23.57
C GLN A 312 -4.37 3.13 -23.20
N THR A 313 -5.44 2.57 -22.64
CA THR A 313 -5.53 1.15 -22.28
C THR A 313 -6.89 0.57 -22.68
N ASN A 314 -7.00 -0.75 -22.62
CA ASN A 314 -8.28 -1.47 -22.68
C ASN A 314 -8.84 -1.86 -21.29
N VAL A 315 -8.23 -1.36 -20.20
CA VAL A 315 -8.72 -1.59 -18.83
C VAL A 315 -10.05 -0.86 -18.66
N CYS A 316 -11.07 -1.51 -18.10
CA CYS A 316 -12.35 -0.85 -17.87
C CYS A 316 -12.29 0.10 -16.65
N ALA A 317 -13.10 1.17 -16.70
CA ALA A 317 -13.31 2.11 -15.62
C ALA A 317 -14.71 2.74 -15.74
N GLU A 318 -15.29 3.16 -14.61
CA GLU A 318 -16.60 3.81 -14.53
C GLU A 318 -16.55 5.08 -13.68
N PRO A 319 -17.59 5.94 -13.70
CA PRO A 319 -17.63 7.14 -12.87
C PRO A 319 -17.31 6.87 -11.40
N GLY A 320 -16.35 7.63 -10.85
CA GLY A 320 -15.80 7.46 -9.51
C GLY A 320 -14.49 6.67 -9.44
N ASP A 321 -14.08 5.98 -10.50
CA ASP A 321 -12.72 5.43 -10.62
C ASP A 321 -11.67 6.48 -10.97
N SER A 322 -12.10 7.67 -11.40
CA SER A 322 -11.25 8.84 -11.64
C SER A 322 -10.24 9.06 -10.52
N GLY A 323 -8.98 9.28 -10.91
CA GLY A 323 -7.83 9.43 -10.00
C GLY A 323 -7.24 8.11 -9.50
N GLY A 324 -7.92 6.99 -9.69
CA GLY A 324 -7.47 5.67 -9.23
C GLY A 324 -6.19 5.21 -9.91
N SER A 325 -5.42 4.40 -9.18
CA SER A 325 -4.08 3.92 -9.55
C SER A 325 -4.11 3.01 -10.77
N LEU A 326 -3.19 3.22 -11.72
CA LEU A 326 -2.76 2.25 -12.72
C LEU A 326 -1.31 1.85 -12.40
N PHE A 327 -1.06 0.56 -12.20
CA PHE A 327 0.21 0.05 -11.71
C PHE A 327 0.51 -1.34 -12.30
N THR A 328 1.74 -1.80 -12.16
CA THR A 328 2.16 -3.14 -12.57
C THR A 328 2.16 -4.10 -11.38
N ALA A 329 2.08 -5.40 -11.65
CA ALA A 329 2.09 -6.43 -10.60
C ALA A 329 3.37 -6.45 -9.76
N ASP A 330 4.47 -5.89 -10.26
CA ASP A 330 5.75 -5.76 -9.54
C ASP A 330 5.91 -4.41 -8.81
N GLY A 331 4.85 -3.59 -8.73
CA GLY A 331 4.80 -2.41 -7.88
C GLY A 331 5.32 -1.13 -8.52
N SER A 332 5.25 -0.99 -9.85
CA SER A 332 5.55 0.28 -10.52
C SER A 332 4.28 1.10 -10.70
N ALA A 333 4.30 2.38 -10.33
CA ALA A 333 3.23 3.33 -10.59
C ALA A 333 3.30 3.84 -12.03
N ILE A 334 2.22 3.65 -12.78
CA ILE A 334 2.17 3.93 -14.21
C ILE A 334 1.29 5.16 -14.50
N GLY A 335 0.06 5.19 -13.98
CA GLY A 335 -0.91 6.22 -14.33
C GLY A 335 -1.98 6.50 -13.29
N LEU A 336 -2.69 7.62 -13.48
CA LEU A 336 -3.89 8.02 -12.73
C LEU A 336 -5.09 7.99 -13.67
N THR A 337 -6.20 7.37 -13.29
CA THR A 337 -7.40 7.27 -14.14
C THR A 337 -7.94 8.66 -14.48
N SER A 338 -7.95 9.04 -15.77
CA SER A 338 -8.48 10.34 -16.22
C SER A 338 -9.94 10.19 -16.64
N GLY A 339 -10.22 9.30 -17.59
CA GLY A 339 -11.57 9.05 -18.08
C GLY A 339 -11.53 8.11 -19.27
N GLY A 340 -12.70 7.76 -19.80
CA GLY A 340 -12.78 6.77 -20.85
C GLY A 340 -14.16 6.64 -21.46
N SER A 341 -14.35 5.58 -22.24
CA SER A 341 -15.63 5.20 -22.83
C SER A 341 -15.88 3.71 -22.65
N GLY A 342 -17.15 3.32 -22.61
CA GLY A 342 -17.56 1.95 -22.30
C GLY A 342 -17.84 1.75 -20.80
N ASP A 343 -17.88 0.48 -20.37
CA ASP A 343 -18.10 0.07 -18.98
C ASP A 343 -17.44 -1.28 -18.69
N CYS A 344 -17.46 -1.73 -17.43
CA CYS A 344 -16.85 -3.00 -17.05
C CYS A 344 -17.66 -4.25 -17.43
N THR A 345 -18.82 -4.08 -18.07
CA THR A 345 -19.65 -5.18 -18.61
C THR A 345 -19.36 -5.45 -20.08
N ILE A 346 -19.21 -4.41 -20.90
CA ILE A 346 -19.02 -4.50 -22.35
C ILE A 346 -17.57 -4.22 -22.78
N GLY A 347 -16.72 -3.78 -21.85
CA GLY A 347 -15.37 -3.31 -22.12
C GLY A 347 -15.34 -1.84 -22.56
N GLY A 348 -14.15 -1.31 -22.75
CA GLY A 348 -13.99 0.10 -23.03
C GLY A 348 -12.55 0.50 -23.34
N GLU A 349 -12.39 1.79 -23.59
CA GLU A 349 -11.10 2.46 -23.71
C GLU A 349 -10.98 3.44 -22.55
N THR A 350 -9.92 3.30 -21.75
CA THR A 350 -9.67 4.17 -20.60
C THR A 350 -8.32 4.83 -20.75
N PHE A 351 -8.29 6.12 -20.43
CA PHE A 351 -7.12 6.98 -20.52
C PHE A 351 -6.61 7.34 -19.13
N PHE A 352 -5.29 7.41 -19.00
CA PHE A 352 -4.60 7.63 -17.74
C PHE A 352 -3.55 8.71 -17.89
N GLN A 353 -3.46 9.58 -16.90
CA GLN A 353 -2.38 10.54 -16.76
C GLN A 353 -1.11 9.82 -16.30
N PRO A 354 0.03 9.90 -17.02
CA PRO A 354 1.30 9.35 -16.55
C PRO A 354 1.70 9.89 -15.18
N VAL A 355 2.06 8.99 -14.26
CA VAL A 355 2.48 9.35 -12.90
C VAL A 355 3.83 10.09 -12.91
N THR A 356 4.75 9.69 -13.77
CA THR A 356 6.05 10.36 -13.92
C THR A 356 5.89 11.84 -14.26
N THR A 357 5.01 12.16 -15.22
CA THR A 357 4.63 13.53 -15.58
C THR A 357 4.00 14.29 -14.42
N ALA A 358 3.05 13.66 -13.71
CA ALA A 358 2.38 14.30 -12.56
C ALA A 358 3.37 14.62 -11.43
N LEU A 359 4.22 13.66 -11.04
CA LEU A 359 5.24 13.84 -10.02
C LEU A 359 6.22 14.96 -10.39
N ALA A 360 6.71 14.98 -11.62
CA ALA A 360 7.62 16.01 -12.10
C ALA A 360 6.97 17.41 -12.09
N ALA A 361 5.69 17.51 -12.44
CA ALA A 361 4.97 18.77 -12.47
C ALA A 361 4.71 19.37 -11.08
N VAL A 362 4.50 18.54 -10.06
CA VAL A 362 4.18 18.98 -8.69
C VAL A 362 5.36 18.86 -7.71
N GLY A 363 6.53 18.41 -8.18
CA GLY A 363 7.73 18.26 -7.35
C GLY A 363 7.65 17.14 -6.30
N ALA A 364 6.68 16.22 -6.42
CA ALA A 364 6.47 15.15 -5.45
C ALA A 364 7.28 13.88 -5.78
N THR A 365 7.44 13.00 -4.79
CA THR A 365 8.16 11.72 -4.93
C THR A 365 7.39 10.57 -4.27
N LEU A 366 7.59 9.33 -4.75
CA LEU A 366 6.97 8.14 -4.15
C LEU A 366 7.79 7.65 -2.95
N GLY A 367 7.46 8.13 -1.74
CA GLY A 367 7.98 7.65 -0.46
C GLY A 367 9.51 7.52 -0.34
N ASP A 368 9.99 6.98 0.79
CA ASP A 368 11.43 6.75 1.04
C ASP A 368 12.09 5.71 0.10
N ALA A 369 11.33 5.11 -0.83
CA ALA A 369 11.86 4.23 -1.88
C ALA A 369 12.46 5.01 -3.08
N GLY A 370 12.27 6.34 -3.14
CA GLY A 370 12.68 7.20 -4.25
C GLY A 370 14.14 7.68 -4.27
N ALA A 371 15.04 7.17 -3.42
CA ALA A 371 16.48 7.44 -3.53
C ALA A 371 17.13 6.60 -4.65
N GLY A 372 16.66 6.76 -5.90
CA GLY A 372 17.07 5.90 -7.00
C GLY A 372 16.82 6.40 -8.42
N ALA A 373 16.28 7.60 -8.62
CA ALA A 373 16.29 8.23 -9.94
C ALA A 373 17.72 8.69 -10.27
N GLY A 374 18.49 7.78 -10.85
CA GLY A 374 19.82 8.04 -11.35
C GLY A 374 19.81 9.14 -12.40
N ASP A 375 20.64 10.14 -12.15
CA ASP A 375 21.23 11.09 -13.10
C ASP A 375 21.48 10.44 -14.47
N ALA A 376 20.52 10.59 -15.39
CA ALA A 376 20.75 10.39 -16.81
C ALA A 376 21.36 11.68 -17.35
N GLY A 377 22.67 11.79 -17.14
CA GLY A 377 23.48 12.92 -17.56
C GLY A 377 23.29 13.28 -19.03
N ALA A 378 23.32 14.58 -19.27
CA ALA A 378 23.47 15.20 -20.56
C ALA A 378 24.64 14.56 -21.34
N GLY A 379 24.29 13.78 -22.36
CA GLY A 379 25.22 13.28 -23.37
C GLY A 379 24.97 14.01 -24.68
N ALA A 380 25.67 15.12 -24.89
CA ALA A 380 25.78 15.78 -26.18
C ALA A 380 26.39 14.79 -27.20
N GLY A 381 25.61 14.44 -28.22
CA GLY A 381 26.10 13.75 -29.41
C GLY A 381 26.59 14.76 -30.43
N GLU A 382 27.91 14.88 -30.55
CA GLU A 382 28.60 15.51 -31.68
C GLU A 382 28.25 14.78 -32.98
N GLU A 383 27.54 15.45 -33.88
CA GLU A 383 27.51 15.10 -35.31
C GLU A 383 28.53 15.99 -36.04
N ALA A 384 29.62 15.36 -36.45
CA ALA A 384 30.62 15.95 -37.33
C ALA A 384 30.14 15.84 -38.79
N GLY A 385 29.83 16.98 -39.41
CA GLY A 385 29.55 17.08 -40.83
C GLY A 385 30.03 18.43 -41.38
N ALA A 386 31.22 18.42 -41.99
CA ALA A 386 31.86 19.56 -42.63
C ALA A 386 31.12 20.08 -43.88
N GLY A 387 31.25 21.37 -44.16
CA GLY A 387 30.96 21.93 -45.49
C GLY A 387 30.76 23.45 -45.47
N GLU A 388 31.79 24.17 -45.91
CA GLU A 388 31.89 25.62 -46.09
C GLU A 388 30.73 26.26 -46.88
N GLU A 389 30.40 27.51 -46.56
CA GLU A 389 30.43 28.64 -47.51
C GLU A 389 30.30 29.96 -46.72
N ALA A 390 31.17 30.90 -47.07
CA ALA A 390 31.32 32.19 -46.43
C ALA A 390 30.42 33.24 -47.10
N GLY A 391 29.84 34.14 -46.31
CA GLY A 391 29.10 35.29 -46.82
C GLY A 391 28.98 36.38 -45.78
N ALA A 392 30.00 37.23 -45.70
CA ALA A 392 29.96 38.49 -44.95
C ALA A 392 29.11 39.53 -45.70
N GLY A 393 28.38 40.36 -44.95
CA GLY A 393 27.69 41.54 -45.46
C GLY A 393 27.05 42.35 -44.33
N ASP A 394 27.79 43.34 -43.84
CA ASP A 394 27.28 44.48 -43.06
C ASP A 394 26.21 45.26 -43.84
N GLU A 395 25.23 45.85 -43.14
CA GLU A 395 24.93 47.30 -43.15
C GLU A 395 23.60 47.64 -42.42
N ALA A 396 23.74 48.61 -41.52
CA ALA A 396 22.84 49.58 -40.89
C ALA A 396 21.33 49.69 -41.27
N GLY A 397 20.53 50.06 -40.26
CA GLY A 397 19.24 50.74 -40.45
C GLY A 397 18.51 51.06 -39.15
N ALA A 398 18.75 52.25 -38.59
CA ALA A 398 17.98 52.83 -37.49
C ALA A 398 16.62 53.39 -37.97
N GLY A 399 15.64 53.45 -37.07
CA GLY A 399 14.45 54.30 -37.25
C GLY A 399 13.23 53.82 -36.47
N GLY A 400 12.96 54.43 -35.33
CA GLY A 400 11.65 54.35 -34.68
C GLY A 400 10.65 55.31 -35.32
N ASP A 401 9.37 55.09 -35.05
CA ASP A 401 8.40 56.15 -34.85
C ASP A 401 7.16 55.61 -34.11
N ALA A 402 6.72 56.40 -33.15
CA ALA A 402 5.53 56.21 -32.34
C ALA A 402 4.47 57.22 -32.77
N VAL A 403 3.21 56.79 -32.89
CA VAL A 403 1.96 57.59 -32.71
C VAL A 403 0.86 56.53 -32.45
N GLY A 404 -0.01 56.54 -31.44
CA GLY A 404 -0.65 57.61 -30.68
C GLY A 404 -2.16 57.57 -30.95
N GLY A 405 -3.01 57.57 -29.91
CA GLY A 405 -4.45 57.79 -30.08
C GLY A 405 -5.36 57.20 -28.99
N GLU A 406 -5.74 58.06 -28.04
CA GLU A 406 -6.67 57.89 -26.91
C GLU A 406 -8.17 57.93 -27.25
N GLU A 407 -8.96 57.75 -26.18
CA GLU A 407 -10.35 58.21 -25.88
C GLU A 407 -11.47 57.18 -26.07
N ALA A 408 -12.12 56.68 -25.00
CA ALA A 408 -13.01 57.28 -24.00
C ALA A 408 -14.50 57.29 -24.43
N GLY A 409 -15.39 56.81 -23.55
CA GLY A 409 -16.83 56.87 -23.75
C GLY A 409 -17.64 56.14 -22.68
N ALA A 410 -18.03 56.87 -21.64
CA ALA A 410 -19.05 56.47 -20.67
C ALA A 410 -20.47 56.67 -21.24
N GLY A 411 -21.46 55.94 -20.71
CA GLY A 411 -22.87 56.24 -20.90
C GLY A 411 -23.79 55.10 -20.47
N GLY A 412 -24.45 55.26 -19.32
CA GLY A 412 -25.59 54.43 -18.93
C GLY A 412 -26.90 54.96 -19.50
N ASP A 413 -27.95 54.13 -19.47
CA ASP A 413 -29.29 54.55 -19.07
C ASP A 413 -30.21 53.34 -18.85
N ALA A 414 -31.17 53.55 -17.97
CA ALA A 414 -32.14 52.59 -17.43
C ALA A 414 -33.46 52.55 -18.24
N VAL A 415 -34.51 52.02 -17.58
CA VAL A 415 -35.95 51.87 -17.95
C VAL A 415 -36.25 50.51 -18.59
N GLY A 416 -37.17 49.66 -18.12
CA GLY A 416 -38.28 49.78 -17.15
C GLY A 416 -39.51 49.07 -17.74
N GLY A 417 -40.26 48.29 -16.95
CA GLY A 417 -41.56 47.74 -17.37
C GLY A 417 -42.07 46.50 -16.61
N GLU A 418 -42.85 46.75 -15.55
CA GLU A 418 -43.94 45.91 -15.01
C GLU A 418 -44.98 45.54 -16.10
N GLU A 419 -45.94 44.60 -16.00
CA GLU A 419 -46.77 44.12 -14.89
C GLU A 419 -47.67 42.92 -15.36
N ALA A 420 -48.24 42.19 -14.38
CA ALA A 420 -49.52 41.44 -14.38
C ALA A 420 -49.72 40.24 -15.34
N GLY A 421 -50.36 39.12 -14.99
CA GLY A 421 -51.30 38.77 -13.92
C GLY A 421 -52.39 37.86 -14.55
N GLY A 422 -52.84 36.81 -13.86
CA GLY A 422 -53.99 36.02 -14.32
C GLY A 422 -54.07 34.59 -13.78
N GLU A 423 -54.75 34.43 -12.64
CA GLU A 423 -55.34 33.17 -12.16
C GLU A 423 -56.60 32.83 -13.00
N GLU A 424 -56.90 31.55 -13.25
CA GLU A 424 -58.16 30.92 -12.81
C GLU A 424 -58.21 29.40 -13.09
N GLN A 425 -58.95 28.72 -12.21
CA GLN A 425 -59.16 27.28 -12.06
C GLN A 425 -60.14 26.67 -13.09
N VAL A 426 -60.22 25.33 -13.16
CA VAL A 426 -61.35 24.51 -12.66
C VAL A 426 -61.28 23.04 -13.17
N GLY A 427 -61.28 22.09 -12.21
CA GLY A 427 -62.01 20.80 -12.19
C GLY A 427 -61.56 19.65 -13.11
N GLY A 428 -61.51 18.37 -12.73
CA GLY A 428 -61.88 17.65 -11.51
C GLY A 428 -62.12 16.14 -11.82
N HIS A 429 -62.09 15.31 -10.77
CA HIS A 429 -62.55 13.91 -10.61
C HIS A 429 -61.66 12.70 -10.97
N GLY A 430 -61.51 11.79 -9.98
CA GLY A 430 -61.31 10.34 -10.19
C GLY A 430 -60.60 9.59 -9.06
N ASP A 431 -61.34 9.11 -8.07
CA ASP A 431 -60.97 8.17 -6.98
C ASP A 431 -60.14 6.93 -7.37
N GLN A 432 -59.28 6.38 -6.49
CA GLN A 432 -59.64 5.33 -5.50
C GLN A 432 -58.43 4.61 -4.84
N ALA A 433 -58.46 4.57 -3.50
CA ALA A 433 -58.12 3.50 -2.54
C ALA A 433 -56.69 2.88 -2.40
N GLY A 434 -56.22 2.87 -1.14
CA GLY A 434 -55.62 1.67 -0.55
C GLY A 434 -54.50 1.83 0.48
N GLU A 435 -54.79 2.34 1.70
CA GLU A 435 -53.92 2.18 2.89
C GLU A 435 -54.69 1.39 3.97
N VAL A 436 -54.05 0.39 4.56
CA VAL A 436 -54.50 -0.29 5.80
C VAL A 436 -53.29 -0.44 6.72
N GLY A 437 -53.44 0.06 7.94
CA GLY A 437 -52.42 0.08 8.98
C GLY A 437 -52.45 -1.10 9.97
N GLU A 438 -51.44 -1.02 10.85
CA GLU A 438 -51.21 -1.58 12.20
C GLU A 438 -52.21 -2.56 12.86
N ALA A 439 -51.65 -3.58 13.54
CA ALA A 439 -51.59 -3.68 15.01
C ALA A 439 -51.38 -5.12 15.48
N GLY A 440 -50.64 -5.33 16.59
CA GLY A 440 -50.56 -6.64 17.23
C GLY A 440 -49.58 -6.76 18.39
N ASP A 441 -49.82 -6.02 19.47
CA ASP A 441 -49.22 -6.18 20.79
C ASP A 441 -49.78 -7.44 21.50
N GLY A 442 -48.97 -8.15 22.30
CA GLY A 442 -49.35 -9.42 22.92
C GLY A 442 -48.53 -9.80 24.15
N HIS A 443 -49.03 -9.40 25.32
CA HIS A 443 -48.56 -9.85 26.65
C HIS A 443 -49.13 -11.23 27.03
N GLY A 444 -48.41 -11.91 27.93
CA GLY A 444 -48.52 -13.34 28.22
C GLY A 444 -49.70 -13.85 29.04
N ARG A 445 -49.77 -15.19 29.09
CA ARG A 445 -50.02 -16.03 30.26
C ARG A 445 -49.37 -17.39 30.06
#